data_AF-A0A316LVY5-F1
#
_entry.id   AF-A0A316LVY5-F1
#
_cell.length_a   1.000
_cell.length_b   1.000
_cell.length_c   1.000
_cell.angle_alpha   90.00
_cell.angle_beta   90.00
_cell.angle_gamma   90.00
#
_symmetry.space_group_name_H-M   'P 1'
#
loop_
_entity.id
_entity.type
_entity.pdbx_description
1 polymer ?
#
loop_
_entity_poly.entity_id
_entity_poly.type
_entity_poly.pdbx_seq_one_letter_code
_entity_poly.pdbx_strand_id
1 'polypeptide(L)'
;MVRLLGDRGMSFYLKDMAILPKWQGKGCGKALLQSVYAWIEENIAAEYPVSLELLSSPGADAFYQACGFSCWQGKGMIRMLKRS
;
A
#
# COMPACT_ATOMS: atom_id res chain seq x y z
N MET A 1 -8.96 2.51 8.93
CA MET A 1 -7.68 2.17 9.59
C MET A 1 -6.77 1.50 8.58
N VAL A 2 -5.47 1.50 8.84
CA VAL A 2 -4.49 0.71 8.09
C VAL A 2 -3.51 0.08 9.08
N ARG A 3 -3.10 -1.17 8.83
CA ARG A 3 -2.03 -1.87 9.57
C ARG A 3 -0.88 -2.15 8.60
N LEU A 4 0.28 -1.57 8.92
CA LEU A 4 1.51 -1.70 8.17
C LEU A 4 2.54 -2.46 9.01
N LEU A 5 3.22 -3.43 8.39
CA LEU A 5 4.33 -4.17 8.96
C LEU A 5 5.53 -4.01 8.02
N GLY A 6 6.77 -3.99 8.54
CA GLY A 6 7.96 -3.96 7.68
C GLY A 6 9.24 -3.74 8.45
N ASP A 7 10.36 -3.93 7.75
CA ASP A 7 11.73 -3.88 8.30
C ASP A 7 12.49 -2.58 7.96
N ARG A 8 11.89 -1.72 7.11
CA ARG A 8 12.48 -0.48 6.58
C ARG A 8 13.71 -0.66 5.67
N GLY A 9 14.09 -1.90 5.37
CA GLY A 9 15.28 -2.21 4.58
C GLY A 9 14.98 -2.94 3.27
N MET A 10 13.89 -3.71 3.22
CA MET A 10 13.58 -4.52 2.04
C MET A 10 12.09 -4.49 1.69
N SER A 11 11.22 -4.73 2.67
CA SER A 11 9.80 -4.89 2.38
C SER A 11 8.87 -4.44 3.49
N PHE A 12 7.67 -4.07 3.06
CA PHE A 12 6.52 -3.76 3.89
C PHE A 12 5.34 -4.60 3.45
N TYR A 13 4.47 -4.93 4.40
CA TYR A 13 3.22 -5.63 4.17
C TYR A 13 2.04 -4.82 4.72
N LEU A 14 1.13 -4.43 3.82
CA LEU A 14 -0.14 -3.79 4.17
C LEU A 14 -1.13 -4.90 4.55
N LYS A 15 -1.22 -5.18 5.85
CA LYS A 15 -1.93 -6.35 6.38
C LYS A 15 -3.43 -6.17 6.35
N ASP A 16 -3.92 -5.07 6.91
CA ASP A 16 -5.34 -4.75 6.93
C ASP A 16 -5.56 -3.29 6.56
N MET A 17 -6.61 -3.05 5.79
CA MET A 17 -7.10 -1.73 5.50
C MET A 17 -8.62 -1.77 5.43
N ALA A 18 -9.26 -0.86 6.14
CA ALA A 18 -10.72 -0.80 6.19
C ALA A 18 -11.19 0.65 6.23
N ILE A 19 -12.22 0.93 5.44
CA ILE A 19 -12.98 2.18 5.45
C ILE A 19 -14.41 1.83 5.85
N LEU A 20 -14.92 2.51 6.88
CA LEU A 20 -16.32 2.35 7.29
C LEU A 20 -17.25 2.63 6.09
N PRO A 21 -18.34 1.87 5.91
CA PRO A 21 -19.20 1.98 4.72
C PRO A 21 -19.63 3.41 4.37
N LYS A 22 -20.01 4.22 5.37
CA LYS A 22 -20.44 5.63 5.20
C LYS A 22 -19.36 6.58 4.64
N TRP A 23 -18.11 6.15 4.61
CA TRP A 23 -16.95 6.91 4.12
C TRP A 23 -16.35 6.31 2.83
N GLN A 24 -16.90 5.21 2.31
CA GLN A 24 -16.46 4.63 1.04
C GLN A 24 -16.90 5.51 -0.14
N GLY A 25 -16.21 5.41 -1.28
CA GLY A 25 -16.47 6.24 -2.47
C GLY A 25 -16.05 7.71 -2.35
N LYS A 26 -15.55 8.15 -1.19
CA LYS A 26 -15.15 9.55 -0.91
C LYS A 26 -13.64 9.80 -0.98
N GLY A 27 -12.88 8.86 -1.57
CA GLY A 27 -11.41 8.95 -1.65
C GLY A 27 -10.66 8.64 -0.35
N CYS A 28 -11.33 8.32 0.77
CA CYS A 28 -10.68 8.04 2.05
C CYS A 28 -9.66 6.89 1.97
N GLY A 29 -9.94 5.85 1.18
CA GLY A 29 -9.00 4.74 0.97
C GLY A 29 -7.71 5.22 0.29
N LYS A 30 -7.85 5.99 -0.79
CA LYS A 30 -6.71 6.58 -1.49
C LYS A 30 -5.90 7.48 -0.54
N ALA A 31 -6.57 8.32 0.25
CA ALA A 31 -5.90 9.19 1.23
C ALA A 31 -5.08 8.40 2.25
N LEU A 32 -5.63 7.31 2.81
CA LEU A 32 -4.87 6.44 3.74
C LEU A 32 -3.63 5.84 3.08
N LEU A 33 -3.75 5.36 1.84
CA LEU A 33 -2.60 4.82 1.10
C LEU A 33 -1.53 5.89 0.86
N GLN A 34 -1.92 7.12 0.51
CA GLN A 34 -0.94 8.21 0.36
C GLN A 34 -0.19 8.51 1.66
N SER A 35 -0.89 8.52 2.81
CA SER A 35 -0.25 8.67 4.11
C SER A 35 0.73 7.54 4.41
N VAL A 36 0.41 6.29 4.02
CA VAL A 36 1.34 5.15 4.14
C VAL A 36 2.56 5.33 3.25
N TYR A 37 2.38 5.74 2.00
CA TYR A 37 3.51 5.93 1.07
C TYR A 37 4.46 7.01 1.57
N ALA A 38 3.92 8.18 1.97
CA ALA A 38 4.70 9.26 2.54
C ALA A 38 5.49 8.81 3.77
N TRP A 39 4.84 8.09 4.69
CA TRP A 39 5.52 7.57 5.87
C TRP A 39 6.63 6.58 5.51
N ILE A 40 6.40 5.66 4.55
CA ILE A 40 7.44 4.73 4.11
C ILE A 40 8.63 5.50 3.50
N GLU A 41 8.37 6.40 2.55
CA GLU A 41 9.41 7.19 1.88
C GLU A 41 10.24 8.03 2.86
N GLU A 42 9.63 8.57 3.92
CA GLU A 42 10.33 9.29 5.00
C GLU A 42 11.18 8.38 5.91
N ASN A 43 10.85 7.09 6.00
CA ASN A 43 11.42 6.15 6.99
C ASN A 43 12.31 5.05 6.40
N ILE A 44 12.59 5.08 5.09
CA ILE A 44 13.54 4.19 4.42
C ILE A 44 14.82 4.93 4.02
N ALA A 45 15.85 4.16 3.70
CA ALA A 45 17.10 4.67 3.14
C ALA A 45 16.88 5.21 1.71
N ALA A 46 17.68 6.19 1.29
CA ALA A 46 17.53 6.84 -0.02
C ALA A 46 18.15 6.02 -1.18
N GLU A 47 19.05 5.12 -0.82
CA GLU A 47 19.90 4.37 -1.75
C GLU A 47 19.10 3.33 -2.53
N TYR A 48 18.12 2.69 -1.90
CA TYR A 48 17.40 1.55 -2.48
C TYR A 48 15.88 1.69 -2.38
N PRO A 49 15.13 1.17 -3.37
CA PRO A 49 13.69 1.02 -3.25
C PRO A 49 13.33 -0.15 -2.34
N VAL A 50 12.14 -0.11 -1.75
CA VAL A 50 11.53 -1.20 -0.97
C VAL A 50 10.23 -1.67 -1.62
N SER A 51 9.83 -2.91 -1.37
CA SER A 51 8.50 -3.39 -1.78
C SER A 51 7.44 -3.04 -0.74
N LEU A 52 6.24 -2.68 -1.20
CA LEU A 52 5.02 -2.67 -0.40
C LEU A 52 4.06 -3.70 -1.00
N GLU A 53 3.74 -4.71 -0.21
CA GLU A 53 2.98 -5.88 -0.64
C GLU A 53 1.65 -5.98 0.08
N LEU A 54 0.65 -6.55 -0.59
CA LEU A 54 -0.65 -6.86 -0.02
C LEU A 54 -1.28 -8.07 -0.69
N LEU A 55 -2.29 -8.65 -0.03
CA LEU A 55 -3.22 -9.58 -0.63
C LEU A 55 -4.55 -8.86 -0.88
N SER A 56 -4.94 -8.76 -2.15
CA SER A 56 -6.16 -8.07 -2.51
C SER A 56 -7.40 -8.90 -2.18
N SER A 57 -8.41 -8.23 -1.65
CA SER A 57 -9.75 -8.81 -1.47
C SER A 57 -10.46 -8.85 -2.83
N PRO A 58 -11.32 -9.86 -3.09
CA PRO A 58 -12.07 -9.94 -4.34
C PRO A 58 -12.77 -8.62 -4.69
N GLY A 59 -12.51 -8.09 -5.88
CA GLY A 59 -13.09 -6.83 -6.37
C GLY A 59 -12.33 -5.56 -5.96
N ALA A 60 -11.29 -5.64 -5.13
CA ALA A 60 -10.46 -4.48 -4.75
C ALA A 60 -9.25 -4.26 -5.67
N ASP A 61 -8.96 -5.18 -6.58
CA ASP A 61 -7.75 -5.16 -7.43
C ASP A 61 -7.66 -3.87 -8.24
N ALA A 62 -8.76 -3.45 -8.88
CA ALA A 62 -8.82 -2.22 -9.67
C ALA A 62 -8.56 -0.97 -8.82
N PHE A 63 -9.00 -0.96 -7.56
CA PHE A 63 -8.72 0.14 -6.63
C PHE A 63 -7.22 0.23 -6.32
N TYR A 64 -6.57 -0.90 -6.01
CA TYR A 64 -5.15 -0.92 -5.72
C TYR A 64 -4.29 -0.65 -6.97
N GLN A 65 -4.71 -1.13 -8.15
CA GLN A 65 -4.08 -0.80 -9.43
C GLN A 65 -4.12 0.71 -9.71
N ALA A 66 -5.27 1.35 -9.51
CA ALA A 66 -5.40 2.81 -9.61
C ALA A 66 -4.56 3.56 -8.55
N CYS A 67 -4.13 2.88 -7.49
CA CYS A 67 -3.21 3.38 -6.47
C CYS A 67 -1.75 2.96 -6.74
N GLY A 68 -1.41 2.48 -7.93
CA GLY A 68 -0.03 2.19 -8.34
C GLY A 68 0.52 0.83 -7.92
N PHE A 69 -0.33 -0.09 -7.45
CA PHE A 69 0.04 -1.48 -7.26
C PHE A 69 -0.06 -2.27 -8.57
N SER A 70 0.79 -3.27 -8.74
CA SER A 70 0.75 -4.23 -9.83
C SER A 70 0.41 -5.62 -9.30
N CYS A 71 -0.32 -6.43 -10.06
CA CYS A 71 -0.59 -7.82 -9.68
C CYS A 71 0.71 -8.62 -9.66
N TRP A 72 0.92 -9.39 -8.61
CA TRP A 72 2.08 -10.24 -8.41
C TRP A 72 1.63 -11.57 -7.81
N GLN A 73 1.57 -12.60 -8.66
CA GLN A 73 1.22 -13.98 -8.31
C GLN A 73 -0.14 -14.15 -7.59
N GLY A 74 -1.17 -14.52 -8.35
CA GLY A 74 -2.50 -14.77 -7.81
C GLY A 74 -3.13 -13.49 -7.24
N LYS A 75 -3.46 -13.49 -5.94
CA LYS A 75 -4.07 -12.34 -5.25
C LYS A 75 -3.04 -11.35 -4.67
N GLY A 76 -1.75 -11.64 -4.80
CA GLY A 76 -0.70 -10.73 -4.38
C GLY A 76 -0.67 -9.49 -5.24
N MET A 77 -0.41 -8.35 -4.62
CA MET A 77 -0.13 -7.10 -5.32
C MET A 77 1.06 -6.40 -4.68
N ILE A 78 1.86 -5.75 -5.51
CA ILE A 78 3.12 -5.12 -5.10
C ILE A 78 3.23 -3.71 -5.68
N ARG A 79 3.80 -2.80 -4.90
CA ARG A 79 4.24 -1.48 -5.35
C ARG A 79 5.66 -1.23 -4.85
N MET A 80 6.56 -0.79 -5.73
CA MET A 80 7.88 -0.34 -5.31
C MET A 80 7.82 1.12 -4.87
N LEU A 81 8.44 1.44 -3.73
CA LEU A 81 8.56 2.79 -3.20
C LEU A 81 10.03 3.11 -3.01
N LYS A 82 10.42 4.35 -3.32
CA LYS A 82 11.78 4.85 -3.11
C LYS A 82 11.67 6.25 -2.51
N ARG A 83 12.53 6.53 -1.54
CA ARG A 83 12.66 7.89 -1.00
C ARG A 83 13.13 8.84 -2.09
N SER A 84 12.37 9.92 -2.26
CA SER A 84 12.67 11.02 -3.18
C SER A 84 13.78 11.91 -2.63
#